data_AF-A0A4U1F0N9-F1
#
_entry.id   AF-A0A4U1F0N9-F1
#
_cell.length_a   1.000
_cell.length_b   1.000
_cell.length_c   1.000
_cell.angle_alpha   90.00
_cell.angle_beta   90.00
_cell.angle_gamma   90.00
#
_symmetry.space_group_name_H-M   'P 1'
#
loop_
_entity.id
_entity.type
_entity.pdbx_description
1 polymer ?
#
loop_
_entity_poly.entity_id
_entity_poly.type
_entity_poly.pdbx_seq_one_letter_code
_entity_poly.pdbx_strand_id
1 'polypeptide(L)'
;TCRVGAGPAASGSQGSPGAAPRRSEVRFPAAALTLRATPLVRRRGRLGHPSAEPRVGESGASEQLSQVPVPLTAAPETRARAAVPDVGQGRELDSYILRDPSGSRPYLGSGSNSHVPSYCDPAEPEVGPDTVAAMEQCASVEREVDKVLQKFLTYGQHCEQSLEELLHYVGQLRAELASAALQGTPLSATLSLVMSQCCRKIKDTVQKLASDHKDIHSSVSRVGKAIDRNFDSEICGVVSDTVWDSREKQQQILQMAILEHLYQQGMLSVAEELCQESTLNVDLDFKQPFLELNRILEALHEQDLGPALEWAVSHRQRLLELNSSLEFKLHRLHFIRLLAGGPEKQLEALSYARHFQPFARLHQREIQVMMGSLVYLRLGLEKSPYCHLLDNSHWAEICETFTRDACSLLGLSVESPLSVSFASGCVALPVLMNIKAVIEQRQCTGVWSHKDELPIEIELGMKCWYHSVFACPILRQQTSDSNPPIKLICGHVISRDALNKLINGG
;
A
#
# COMPACT_ATOMS: atom_id res chain seq x y z
N THR A 1 42.41 -11.80 -1.67
CA THR A 1 43.66 -12.51 -2.06
C THR A 1 44.82 -12.06 -1.19
N CYS A 2 45.12 -12.82 -0.14
CA CYS A 2 46.45 -12.97 0.46
C CYS A 2 46.37 -14.17 1.42
N ARG A 3 47.02 -15.28 1.05
CA ARG A 3 47.18 -16.49 1.85
C ARG A 3 48.38 -16.30 2.78
N VAL A 4 48.25 -16.62 4.05
CA VAL A 4 49.35 -17.17 4.87
C VAL A 4 48.76 -18.32 5.69
N GLY A 5 49.41 -19.48 5.61
CA GLY A 5 48.92 -20.73 6.17
C GLY A 5 49.63 -21.20 7.44
N ALA A 6 48.95 -22.17 8.05
CA ALA A 6 49.43 -23.35 8.79
C ALA A 6 50.12 -23.21 10.16
N GLY A 7 49.58 -23.95 11.13
CA GLY A 7 50.29 -24.42 12.33
C GLY A 7 49.38 -24.75 13.51
N PRO A 8 49.17 -26.03 13.89
CA PRO A 8 48.22 -26.46 14.92
C PRO A 8 48.87 -26.65 16.31
N ALA A 9 48.10 -26.48 17.39
CA ALA A 9 48.46 -26.99 18.71
C ALA A 9 47.20 -27.36 19.52
N ALA A 10 47.24 -28.56 20.11
CA ALA A 10 46.17 -29.24 20.83
C ALA A 10 46.29 -29.11 22.35
N SER A 11 45.20 -29.45 23.06
CA SER A 11 45.06 -29.78 24.50
C SER A 11 45.32 -28.65 25.50
N GLY A 12 44.55 -28.39 26.57
CA GLY A 12 43.47 -29.09 27.24
C GLY A 12 43.73 -29.04 28.75
N SER A 13 42.84 -28.43 29.57
CA SER A 13 42.47 -28.85 30.94
C SER A 13 41.75 -27.77 31.77
N GLN A 14 40.53 -28.11 32.20
CA GLN A 14 39.93 -28.01 33.56
C GLN A 14 40.00 -26.73 34.43
N GLY A 15 38.82 -26.24 34.84
CA GLY A 15 38.45 -26.15 36.27
C GLY A 15 38.25 -24.77 36.94
N SER A 16 37.01 -24.24 36.89
CA SER A 16 36.17 -23.56 37.94
C SER A 16 36.74 -22.51 38.93
N PRO A 17 35.88 -21.79 39.71
CA PRO A 17 34.72 -20.95 39.37
C PRO A 17 34.86 -19.52 39.97
N GLY A 18 34.16 -18.50 39.45
CA GLY A 18 34.12 -17.22 40.17
C GLY A 18 33.40 -16.05 39.50
N ALA A 19 32.41 -15.52 40.22
CA ALA A 19 31.89 -14.17 40.19
C ALA A 19 31.03 -13.73 38.98
N ALA A 20 29.72 -13.74 39.20
CA ALA A 20 28.76 -12.94 38.44
C ALA A 20 28.96 -11.44 38.71
N PRO A 21 28.81 -10.60 37.67
CA PRO A 21 28.19 -9.30 37.83
C PRO A 21 27.03 -9.10 36.83
N ARG A 22 25.87 -8.83 37.41
CA ARG A 22 24.80 -7.90 36.97
C ARG A 22 24.55 -7.77 35.46
N ARG A 23 23.44 -8.36 35.01
CA ARG A 23 22.77 -8.06 33.74
C ARG A 23 22.43 -6.57 33.66
N SER A 24 23.05 -5.87 32.73
CA SER A 24 22.58 -4.59 32.20
C SER A 24 21.78 -4.87 30.94
N GLU A 25 20.47 -4.64 30.99
CA GLU A 25 19.59 -4.60 29.83
C GLU A 25 20.06 -3.50 28.88
N VAL A 26 20.34 -3.84 27.62
CA VAL A 26 20.61 -2.87 26.56
C VAL A 26 19.41 -2.92 25.61
N ARG A 27 18.62 -1.84 25.65
CA ARG A 27 17.55 -1.53 24.70
C ARG A 27 18.19 -1.02 23.40
N PHE A 28 17.69 -1.47 22.26
CA PHE A 28 17.90 -0.79 20.98
C PHE A 28 17.13 0.55 20.95
N PRO A 29 17.64 1.58 20.25
CA PRO A 29 17.04 2.90 20.27
C PRO A 29 15.76 2.91 19.42
N ALA A 30 14.62 2.99 20.08
CA ALA A 30 13.43 3.60 19.51
C ALA A 30 13.72 5.11 19.37
N ALA A 31 13.64 5.63 18.15
CA ALA A 31 13.66 7.07 17.92
C ALA A 31 12.53 7.72 18.71
N ALA A 32 12.87 8.81 19.38
CA ALA A 32 12.12 9.41 20.47
C ALA A 32 10.91 10.23 19.98
N LEU A 33 9.72 9.88 20.50
CA LEU A 33 8.67 10.84 20.85
C LEU A 33 8.68 10.98 22.38
N THR A 34 9.32 12.02 22.90
CA THR A 34 9.27 12.38 24.33
C THR A 34 8.29 13.52 24.56
N LEU A 35 7.09 13.20 25.05
CA LEU A 35 6.20 14.14 25.72
C LEU A 35 6.59 14.24 27.21
N ARG A 36 6.92 15.47 27.65
CA ARG A 36 7.14 15.81 29.07
C ARG A 36 5.79 15.83 29.80
N ALA A 37 5.65 15.03 30.85
CA ALA A 37 4.60 15.19 31.86
C ALA A 37 5.20 15.65 33.19
N THR A 38 4.88 16.87 33.62
CA THR A 38 5.06 17.37 34.99
C THR A 38 3.96 16.81 35.92
N PRO A 39 4.26 16.47 37.18
CA PRO A 39 3.28 15.90 38.09
C PRO A 39 2.52 16.99 38.85
N LEU A 40 1.18 16.91 38.88
CA LEU A 40 0.35 17.62 39.86
C LEU A 40 -0.44 16.63 40.72
N VAL A 41 0.03 16.53 41.96
CA VAL A 41 -0.57 16.10 43.23
C VAL A 41 -2.07 15.76 43.23
N ARG A 42 -2.36 14.51 43.62
CA ARG A 42 -3.66 14.02 44.14
C ARG A 42 -4.03 14.71 45.46
N ARG A 43 -5.33 15.01 45.66
CA ARG A 43 -6.00 14.89 46.97
C ARG A 43 -7.40 14.27 46.84
N ARG A 44 -7.53 13.08 47.45
CA ARG A 44 -8.64 12.47 48.22
C ARG A 44 -10.09 12.76 47.79
N GLY A 45 -10.99 11.77 47.72
CA GLY A 45 -10.90 10.39 48.19
C GLY A 45 -12.27 9.69 48.20
N ARG A 46 -12.21 8.37 48.51
CA ARG A 46 -13.21 7.54 49.22
C ARG A 46 -14.64 7.50 48.64
N LEU A 47 -15.34 6.38 48.46
CA LEU A 47 -15.31 5.01 49.02
C LEU A 47 -16.31 4.17 48.19
N GLY A 48 -16.14 2.85 48.18
CA GLY A 48 -17.28 1.91 48.14
C GLY A 48 -17.54 1.15 46.83
N HIS A 49 -16.89 -0.02 46.71
CA HIS A 49 -17.56 -1.24 46.20
C HIS A 49 -18.70 -1.63 47.18
N PRO A 50 -19.70 -2.47 46.84
CA PRO A 50 -19.54 -3.66 45.99
C PRO A 50 -20.74 -4.04 45.06
N SER A 51 -20.43 -5.01 44.19
CA SER A 51 -21.23 -6.19 43.78
C SER A 51 -22.74 -6.09 43.58
N ALA A 52 -23.20 -6.47 42.37
CA ALA A 52 -24.07 -7.65 42.15
C ALA A 52 -24.60 -7.67 40.71
N GLU A 53 -24.19 -8.66 39.93
CA GLU A 53 -25.11 -9.34 39.00
C GLU A 53 -26.17 -10.08 39.86
N PRO A 54 -27.41 -10.41 39.39
CA PRO A 54 -27.61 -10.98 38.05
C PRO A 54 -29.01 -10.82 37.38
N ARG A 55 -29.08 -11.38 36.16
CA ARG A 55 -30.17 -12.16 35.56
C ARG A 55 -31.45 -11.47 35.01
N VAL A 56 -31.59 -11.67 33.69
CA VAL A 56 -32.68 -12.37 32.98
C VAL A 56 -34.08 -11.75 32.96
N GLY A 57 -34.61 -11.61 31.74
CA GLY A 57 -36.03 -11.41 31.40
C GLY A 57 -36.13 -10.54 30.15
N GLU A 58 -35.92 -11.08 28.95
CA GLU A 58 -36.95 -11.63 28.05
C GLU A 58 -38.17 -10.74 27.79
N SER A 59 -38.49 -10.64 26.49
CA SER A 59 -39.66 -10.01 25.85
C SER A 59 -39.65 -8.47 25.82
N GLY A 60 -39.97 -7.81 24.71
CA GLY A 60 -40.44 -8.24 23.42
C GLY A 60 -40.92 -7.02 22.64
N ALA A 61 -41.04 -7.20 21.33
CA ALA A 61 -41.88 -6.44 20.41
C ALA A 61 -41.47 -5.00 20.00
N SER A 62 -41.16 -4.93 18.71
CA SER A 62 -41.78 -4.03 17.72
C SER A 62 -41.22 -2.60 17.53
N GLU A 63 -40.51 -2.49 16.40
CA GLU A 63 -40.74 -1.56 15.29
C GLU A 63 -41.47 -0.24 15.60
N GLN A 64 -40.81 0.89 15.30
CA GLN A 64 -41.33 1.83 14.30
C GLN A 64 -40.28 2.86 13.84
N LEU A 65 -40.20 3.00 12.51
CA LEU A 65 -39.49 4.01 11.73
C LEU A 65 -40.10 5.41 11.88
N SER A 66 -39.26 6.46 11.95
CA SER A 66 -39.48 7.74 11.24
C SER A 66 -38.17 8.56 11.27
N GLN A 67 -37.49 8.73 10.13
CA GLN A 67 -37.58 9.86 9.19
C GLN A 67 -36.59 11.02 9.47
N VAL A 68 -35.71 11.20 8.49
CA VAL A 68 -34.77 12.31 8.27
C VAL A 68 -35.40 13.28 7.27
N PRO A 69 -35.19 14.61 7.38
CA PRO A 69 -35.50 15.55 6.31
C PRO A 69 -34.26 16.10 5.58
N VAL A 70 -34.42 16.28 4.26
CA VAL A 70 -33.52 16.98 3.32
C VAL A 70 -34.11 18.39 3.04
N PRO A 71 -33.29 19.45 2.82
CA PRO A 71 -33.80 20.78 2.45
C PRO A 71 -33.72 21.10 0.94
N LEU A 72 -34.55 22.07 0.54
CA LEU A 72 -34.86 22.55 -0.82
C LEU A 72 -34.21 23.93 -1.13
N THR A 73 -33.64 24.04 -2.33
CA THR A 73 -33.65 25.13 -3.35
C THR A 73 -33.67 26.63 -2.98
N ALA A 74 -32.84 27.45 -3.68
CA ALA A 74 -33.28 28.39 -4.76
C ALA A 74 -32.21 29.46 -5.14
N ALA A 75 -32.11 29.77 -6.44
CA ALA A 75 -31.46 30.96 -7.06
C ALA A 75 -32.49 32.11 -7.26
N PRO A 76 -32.21 33.34 -7.81
CA PRO A 76 -31.80 33.56 -9.23
C PRO A 76 -31.02 34.87 -9.63
N GLU A 77 -30.52 34.84 -10.88
CA GLU A 77 -30.33 35.85 -11.98
C GLU A 77 -30.19 37.38 -11.80
N THR A 78 -29.33 38.01 -12.64
CA THR A 78 -29.68 39.15 -13.56
C THR A 78 -28.58 39.48 -14.61
N ARG A 79 -28.97 40.25 -15.66
CA ARG A 79 -28.46 40.31 -17.05
C ARG A 79 -28.32 41.77 -17.54
N ALA A 80 -27.34 42.10 -18.42
CA ALA A 80 -27.28 43.24 -19.38
C ALA A 80 -25.81 43.46 -19.85
N ARG A 81 -25.40 44.10 -20.97
CA ARG A 81 -25.87 44.36 -22.36
C ARG A 81 -24.68 45.02 -23.14
N ALA A 82 -24.65 44.92 -24.47
CA ALA A 82 -23.61 45.32 -25.45
C ALA A 82 -23.17 46.81 -25.56
N ALA A 83 -22.02 47.06 -26.21
CA ALA A 83 -21.77 48.17 -27.17
C ALA A 83 -20.51 47.95 -28.06
N VAL A 84 -20.61 48.34 -29.34
CA VAL A 84 -19.59 48.42 -30.43
C VAL A 84 -19.61 49.87 -30.96
N PRO A 85 -18.45 50.48 -31.35
CA PRO A 85 -18.15 50.89 -32.75
C PRO A 85 -16.63 50.83 -33.04
N ASP A 86 -16.01 51.14 -34.18
CA ASP A 86 -16.25 51.16 -35.63
C ASP A 86 -14.84 51.37 -36.28
N VAL A 87 -14.77 51.15 -37.59
CA VAL A 87 -13.71 51.10 -38.63
C VAL A 87 -12.45 51.99 -38.55
N GLY A 88 -11.32 51.45 -39.07
CA GLY A 88 -10.15 52.21 -39.56
C GLY A 88 -9.22 51.39 -40.47
N GLN A 89 -9.17 51.74 -41.76
CA GLN A 89 -8.44 51.11 -42.88
C GLN A 89 -6.90 51.24 -42.79
N GLY A 90 -6.15 50.35 -43.45
CA GLY A 90 -4.82 50.72 -43.99
C GLY A 90 -3.80 49.62 -44.33
N ARG A 91 -3.77 49.25 -45.62
CA ARG A 91 -2.60 48.93 -46.47
C ARG A 91 -1.96 47.52 -46.49
N GLU A 92 -1.88 47.07 -47.74
CA GLU A 92 -1.17 45.94 -48.33
C GLU A 92 0.35 46.00 -48.16
N LEU A 93 1.01 44.83 -48.23
CA LEU A 93 2.18 44.58 -49.07
C LEU A 93 2.54 43.07 -49.11
N ASP A 94 2.31 42.52 -50.30
CA ASP A 94 2.90 41.39 -51.04
C ASP A 94 3.88 40.36 -50.41
N SER A 95 3.57 39.10 -50.75
CA SER A 95 4.46 38.00 -51.24
C SER A 95 5.58 37.50 -50.30
N TYR A 96 5.77 36.21 -50.06
CA TYR A 96 6.07 35.18 -51.05
C TYR A 96 5.55 33.79 -50.63
N ILE A 97 5.07 33.08 -51.65
CA ILE A 97 4.68 31.68 -51.69
C ILE A 97 5.95 30.82 -51.78
N LEU A 98 6.05 29.76 -50.98
CA LEU A 98 6.62 28.48 -51.41
C LEU A 98 5.77 27.35 -50.84
N ARG A 99 5.25 26.54 -51.76
CA ARG A 99 4.29 25.46 -51.58
C ARG A 99 5.05 24.13 -51.55
N ASP A 100 4.65 23.28 -50.59
CA ASP A 100 4.41 21.82 -50.71
C ASP A 100 5.59 20.86 -51.01
N PRO A 101 5.41 19.51 -50.88
CA PRO A 101 4.29 18.75 -50.30
C PRO A 101 4.70 17.51 -49.46
N SER A 102 3.67 16.82 -48.94
CA SER A 102 3.57 15.39 -48.53
C SER A 102 3.54 15.15 -47.01
N GLY A 103 2.54 14.52 -46.41
CA GLY A 103 1.29 13.96 -46.93
C GLY A 103 0.74 12.92 -45.95
N SER A 104 -0.49 13.13 -45.47
CA SER A 104 -1.50 12.11 -45.09
C SER A 104 -1.18 11.14 -43.93
N ARG A 105 -2.03 10.82 -42.95
CA ARG A 105 -3.49 10.97 -42.73
C ARG A 105 -3.80 10.59 -41.24
N PRO A 106 -5.03 10.80 -40.74
CA PRO A 106 -5.38 10.93 -39.32
C PRO A 106 -5.95 9.65 -38.69
N TYR A 107 -5.97 9.61 -37.35
CA TYR A 107 -6.90 8.76 -36.59
C TYR A 107 -7.62 9.61 -35.52
N LEU A 108 -8.95 9.66 -35.66
CA LEU A 108 -9.93 10.09 -34.66
C LEU A 108 -10.56 8.82 -34.07
N GLY A 109 -10.78 8.77 -32.76
CA GLY A 109 -11.56 7.69 -32.14
C GLY A 109 -11.45 7.60 -30.63
N SER A 110 -12.35 8.33 -29.97
CA SER A 110 -12.69 8.34 -28.54
C SER A 110 -12.85 6.97 -27.86
N GLY A 111 -12.52 6.90 -26.58
CA GLY A 111 -12.91 5.83 -25.66
C GLY A 111 -12.57 6.17 -24.21
N SER A 112 -13.49 6.82 -23.52
CA SER A 112 -13.47 7.08 -22.08
C SER A 112 -13.63 5.77 -21.30
N ASN A 113 -12.64 5.39 -20.51
CA ASN A 113 -12.81 4.43 -19.43
C ASN A 113 -11.99 4.88 -18.22
N SER A 114 -12.70 5.11 -17.12
CA SER A 114 -12.17 5.41 -15.80
C SER A 114 -11.32 4.24 -15.30
N HIS A 115 -10.01 4.40 -15.34
CA HIS A 115 -9.04 3.52 -14.69
C HIS A 115 -8.23 4.38 -13.73
N VAL A 116 -8.30 4.04 -12.45
CA VAL A 116 -7.45 4.58 -11.39
C VAL A 116 -6.01 4.21 -11.75
N PRO A 117 -5.08 5.16 -11.98
CA PRO A 117 -3.69 4.81 -12.23
C PRO A 117 -3.00 4.57 -10.89
N SER A 118 -2.50 3.33 -10.73
CA SER A 118 -1.52 2.93 -9.73
C SER A 118 -0.30 3.84 -9.79
N TYR A 119 0.25 4.17 -8.62
CA TYR A 119 1.55 4.81 -8.49
C TYR A 119 2.62 4.06 -9.29
N CYS A 120 3.49 4.83 -9.94
CA CYS A 120 4.77 4.46 -10.55
C CYS A 120 5.16 2.98 -10.37
N ASP A 121 4.97 2.18 -11.41
CA ASP A 121 5.66 0.89 -11.51
C ASP A 121 7.17 1.14 -11.56
N PRO A 122 7.96 0.76 -10.54
CA PRO A 122 9.38 0.56 -10.78
C PRO A 122 9.48 -0.56 -11.82
N ALA A 123 10.22 -0.31 -12.91
CA ALA A 123 10.46 -1.27 -13.99
C ALA A 123 10.38 -2.72 -13.51
N GLU A 124 9.41 -3.47 -14.05
CA GLU A 124 9.16 -4.86 -13.66
C GLU A 124 10.49 -5.60 -13.53
N PRO A 125 10.82 -6.18 -12.37
CA PRO A 125 12.01 -7.01 -12.27
C PRO A 125 11.82 -8.16 -13.26
N GLU A 126 12.82 -8.44 -14.10
CA GLU A 126 12.76 -9.60 -15.00
C GLU A 126 12.30 -10.81 -14.20
N VAL A 127 11.14 -11.35 -14.60
CA VAL A 127 10.44 -12.40 -13.87
C VAL A 127 11.31 -13.65 -13.93
N GLY A 128 12.01 -13.92 -12.82
CA GLY A 128 12.84 -15.10 -12.68
C GLY A 128 12.02 -16.40 -12.81
N PRO A 129 12.66 -17.53 -13.14
CA PRO A 129 11.99 -18.83 -13.29
C PRO A 129 11.21 -19.26 -12.04
N ASP A 130 11.65 -18.84 -10.85
CA ASP A 130 10.99 -19.15 -9.58
C ASP A 130 9.69 -18.35 -9.38
N THR A 131 9.61 -17.12 -9.89
CA THR A 131 8.38 -16.30 -9.85
C THR A 131 7.31 -16.87 -10.78
N VAL A 132 7.72 -17.41 -11.94
CA VAL A 132 6.82 -18.13 -12.86
C VAL A 132 6.27 -19.39 -12.19
N ALA A 133 7.10 -20.14 -11.45
CA ALA A 133 6.67 -21.33 -10.73
C ALA A 133 5.69 -21.03 -9.57
N ALA A 134 5.90 -19.94 -8.83
CA ALA A 134 4.98 -19.49 -7.77
C ALA A 134 3.62 -19.04 -8.34
N MET A 135 3.63 -18.33 -9.48
CA MET A 135 2.40 -18.01 -10.22
C MET A 135 1.70 -19.28 -10.71
N GLU A 136 2.44 -20.32 -11.08
CA GLU A 136 1.88 -21.61 -11.52
C GLU A 136 1.19 -22.40 -10.38
N GLN A 137 1.72 -22.32 -9.16
CA GLN A 137 1.08 -22.88 -7.95
C GLN A 137 -0.25 -22.20 -7.64
N CYS A 138 -0.28 -20.86 -7.64
CA CYS A 138 -1.51 -20.08 -7.47
C CYS A 138 -2.52 -20.39 -8.58
N ALA A 139 -2.08 -20.40 -9.85
CA ALA A 139 -2.91 -20.72 -11.01
C ALA A 139 -3.43 -22.18 -10.97
N SER A 140 -2.72 -23.10 -10.32
CA SER A 140 -3.17 -24.48 -10.10
C SER A 140 -4.38 -24.53 -9.17
N VAL A 141 -4.35 -23.77 -8.08
CA VAL A 141 -5.47 -23.69 -7.13
C VAL A 141 -6.63 -22.90 -7.72
N GLU A 142 -6.36 -21.78 -8.38
CA GLU A 142 -7.36 -20.96 -9.06
C GLU A 142 -8.19 -21.79 -10.05
N ARG A 143 -7.55 -22.63 -10.88
CA ARG A 143 -8.24 -23.55 -11.80
C ARG A 143 -9.20 -24.51 -11.10
N GLU A 144 -8.91 -24.96 -9.89
CA GLU A 144 -9.83 -25.82 -9.13
C GLU A 144 -10.96 -25.00 -8.49
N VAL A 145 -10.68 -23.76 -8.05
CA VAL A 145 -11.70 -22.81 -7.56
C VAL A 145 -12.70 -22.48 -8.66
N ASP A 146 -12.24 -22.14 -9.87
CA ASP A 146 -13.10 -21.82 -11.02
C ASP A 146 -14.03 -22.98 -11.38
N LYS A 147 -13.52 -24.23 -11.37
CA LYS A 147 -14.34 -25.42 -11.59
C LYS A 147 -15.45 -25.56 -10.54
N VAL A 148 -15.16 -25.21 -9.29
CA VAL A 148 -16.15 -25.24 -8.20
C VAL A 148 -17.18 -24.13 -8.38
N LEU A 149 -16.74 -22.90 -8.66
CA LEU A 149 -17.63 -21.76 -8.93
C LEU A 149 -18.58 -22.07 -10.10
N GLN A 150 -18.05 -22.59 -11.20
CA GLN A 150 -18.88 -22.98 -12.35
C GLN A 150 -19.92 -24.06 -12.00
N LYS A 151 -19.55 -25.03 -11.16
CA LYS A 151 -20.50 -26.04 -10.67
C LYS A 151 -21.58 -25.45 -9.78
N PHE A 152 -21.22 -24.54 -8.87
CA PHE A 152 -22.19 -23.85 -8.02
C PHE A 152 -23.16 -23.01 -8.85
N LEU A 153 -22.66 -22.26 -9.85
CA LEU A 153 -23.50 -21.47 -10.76
C LEU A 153 -24.47 -22.37 -11.53
N THR A 154 -23.97 -23.46 -12.12
CA THR A 154 -24.79 -24.40 -12.90
C THR A 154 -25.84 -25.09 -12.03
N TYR A 155 -25.46 -25.50 -10.81
CA TYR A 155 -26.40 -26.08 -9.84
C TYR A 155 -27.44 -25.06 -9.38
N GLY A 156 -27.04 -23.81 -9.11
CA GLY A 156 -27.94 -22.71 -8.74
C GLY A 156 -29.01 -22.49 -9.80
N GLN A 157 -28.60 -22.36 -11.07
CA GLN A 157 -29.53 -22.24 -12.21
C GLN A 157 -30.47 -23.45 -12.33
N HIS A 158 -29.93 -24.67 -12.19
CA HIS A 158 -30.74 -25.89 -12.24
C HIS A 158 -31.76 -25.97 -11.09
N CYS A 159 -31.34 -25.56 -9.89
CA CYS A 159 -32.17 -25.53 -8.70
C CYS A 159 -33.31 -24.53 -8.86
N GLU A 160 -33.02 -23.29 -9.28
CA GLU A 160 -34.01 -22.25 -9.55
C GLU A 160 -35.03 -22.72 -10.59
N GLN A 161 -34.57 -23.20 -11.75
CA GLN A 161 -35.46 -23.69 -12.80
C GLN A 161 -36.35 -24.84 -12.31
N SER A 162 -35.77 -25.82 -11.60
CA SER A 162 -36.52 -26.98 -11.10
C SER A 162 -37.59 -26.58 -10.07
N LEU A 163 -37.27 -25.61 -9.21
CA LEU A 163 -38.21 -25.08 -8.22
C LEU A 163 -39.31 -24.23 -8.88
N GLU A 164 -38.98 -23.42 -9.89
CA GLU A 164 -39.95 -22.65 -10.67
C GLU A 164 -40.94 -23.57 -11.41
N GLU A 165 -40.45 -24.62 -12.08
CA GLU A 165 -41.29 -25.62 -12.74
C GLU A 165 -42.22 -26.33 -11.75
N LEU A 166 -41.70 -26.65 -10.55
CA LEU A 166 -42.48 -27.27 -9.49
C LEU A 166 -43.55 -26.32 -8.94
N LEU A 167 -43.21 -25.05 -8.70
CA LEU A 167 -44.13 -24.01 -8.27
C LEU A 167 -45.23 -23.77 -9.30
N HIS A 168 -44.87 -23.74 -10.60
CA HIS A 168 -45.83 -23.59 -11.68
C HIS A 168 -46.80 -24.77 -11.72
N TYR A 169 -46.29 -26.00 -11.66
CA TYR A 169 -47.10 -27.22 -11.63
C TYR A 169 -48.08 -27.25 -10.43
N VAL A 170 -47.60 -26.94 -9.24
CA VAL A 170 -48.44 -26.86 -8.03
C VAL A 170 -49.45 -25.72 -8.14
N GLY A 171 -49.05 -24.57 -8.70
CA GLY A 171 -49.91 -23.40 -8.91
C GLY A 171 -51.05 -23.67 -9.88
N GLN A 172 -50.78 -24.36 -11.00
CA GLN A 172 -51.78 -24.80 -11.98
C GLN A 172 -52.81 -25.74 -11.33
N LEU A 173 -52.33 -26.78 -10.62
CA LEU A 173 -53.19 -27.71 -9.89
C LEU A 173 -54.09 -26.99 -8.87
N ARG A 174 -53.54 -26.01 -8.14
CA ARG A 174 -54.32 -25.19 -7.20
C ARG A 174 -55.41 -24.39 -7.91
N ALA A 175 -55.11 -23.80 -9.07
CA ALA A 175 -56.09 -23.04 -9.85
C ALA A 175 -57.21 -23.93 -10.41
N GLU A 176 -56.86 -25.11 -10.93
CA GLU A 176 -57.83 -26.11 -11.40
C GLU A 176 -58.74 -26.57 -10.27
N LEU A 177 -58.17 -26.88 -9.09
CA LEU A 177 -58.93 -27.25 -7.89
C LEU A 177 -59.91 -26.14 -7.45
N ALA A 178 -59.45 -24.89 -7.44
CA ALA A 178 -60.30 -23.75 -7.09
C ALA A 178 -61.45 -23.57 -8.09
N SER A 179 -61.20 -23.79 -9.39
CA SER A 179 -62.23 -23.72 -10.43
C SER A 179 -63.26 -24.86 -10.34
N ALA A 180 -62.82 -26.08 -10.03
CA ALA A 180 -63.70 -27.24 -9.87
C ALA A 180 -64.56 -27.15 -8.61
N ALA A 181 -64.03 -26.55 -7.54
CA ALA A 181 -64.76 -26.28 -6.29
C ALA A 181 -65.92 -25.30 -6.49
N LEU A 182 -65.76 -24.28 -7.35
CA LEU A 182 -66.83 -23.34 -7.72
C LEU A 182 -67.97 -24.01 -8.50
N GLN A 183 -67.70 -25.13 -9.17
CA GLN A 183 -68.69 -25.89 -9.94
C GLN A 183 -69.42 -26.97 -9.12
N GLY A 184 -69.16 -27.09 -7.81
CA GLY A 184 -69.87 -28.01 -6.91
C GLY A 184 -69.61 -29.49 -7.17
N THR A 185 -68.51 -29.82 -7.86
CA THR A 185 -68.16 -31.21 -8.20
C THR A 185 -67.64 -31.97 -6.96
N PRO A 186 -68.12 -33.21 -6.68
CA PRO A 186 -67.62 -33.99 -5.55
C PRO A 186 -66.17 -34.44 -5.78
N LEU A 187 -65.40 -34.65 -4.70
CA LEU A 187 -64.04 -35.16 -4.78
C LEU A 187 -64.00 -36.51 -5.51
N SER A 188 -63.52 -36.50 -6.76
CA SER A 188 -63.33 -37.72 -7.56
C SER A 188 -62.09 -38.51 -7.10
N ALA A 189 -62.13 -39.83 -7.22
CA ALA A 189 -60.96 -40.70 -7.01
C ALA A 189 -59.76 -40.26 -7.87
N THR A 190 -60.02 -39.68 -9.05
CA THR A 190 -59.01 -39.09 -9.93
C THR A 190 -58.27 -37.93 -9.27
N LEU A 191 -58.95 -37.10 -8.48
CA LEU A 191 -58.36 -35.93 -7.82
C LEU A 191 -57.42 -36.35 -6.68
N SER A 192 -57.80 -37.38 -5.93
CA SER A 192 -56.95 -37.97 -4.88
C SER A 192 -55.66 -38.56 -5.46
N LEU A 193 -55.77 -39.21 -6.63
CA LEU A 193 -54.62 -39.74 -7.37
C LEU A 193 -53.67 -38.63 -7.85
N VAL A 194 -54.22 -37.56 -8.44
CA VAL A 194 -53.44 -36.40 -8.91
C VAL A 194 -52.74 -35.69 -7.76
N MET A 195 -53.41 -35.51 -6.61
CA MET A 195 -52.80 -34.91 -5.42
C MET A 195 -51.66 -35.78 -4.88
N SER A 196 -51.85 -37.10 -4.84
CA SER A 196 -50.81 -38.05 -4.43
C SER A 196 -49.60 -38.02 -5.36
N GLN A 197 -49.82 -37.89 -6.67
CA GLN A 197 -48.76 -37.71 -7.66
C GLN A 197 -48.03 -36.37 -7.49
N CYS A 198 -48.75 -35.29 -7.16
CA CYS A 198 -48.16 -33.98 -6.88
C CYS A 198 -47.22 -34.03 -5.66
N CYS A 199 -47.68 -34.58 -4.54
CA CYS A 199 -46.85 -34.78 -3.35
C CYS A 199 -45.60 -35.62 -3.65
N ARG A 200 -45.74 -36.66 -4.48
CA ARG A 200 -44.60 -37.48 -4.91
C ARG A 200 -43.60 -36.69 -5.76
N LYS A 201 -44.08 -35.91 -6.73
CA LYS A 201 -43.23 -35.06 -7.58
C LYS A 201 -42.46 -34.02 -6.77
N ILE A 202 -43.10 -33.39 -5.78
CA ILE A 202 -42.43 -32.46 -4.86
C ILE A 202 -41.30 -33.17 -4.11
N LYS A 203 -41.61 -34.32 -3.49
CA LYS A 203 -40.63 -35.09 -2.74
C LYS A 203 -39.44 -35.51 -3.61
N ASP A 204 -39.71 -36.06 -4.79
CA ASP A 204 -38.66 -36.55 -5.70
C ASP A 204 -37.79 -35.39 -6.21
N THR A 205 -38.38 -34.23 -6.51
CA THR A 205 -37.63 -33.03 -6.95
C THR A 205 -36.71 -32.51 -5.85
N VAL A 206 -37.24 -32.33 -4.63
CA VAL A 206 -36.44 -31.85 -3.49
C VAL A 206 -35.34 -32.85 -3.12
N GLN A 207 -35.64 -34.15 -3.14
CA GLN A 207 -34.67 -35.19 -2.84
C GLN A 207 -33.56 -35.26 -3.90
N LYS A 208 -33.90 -35.05 -5.17
CA LYS A 208 -32.92 -34.94 -6.25
C LYS A 208 -32.01 -33.73 -6.08
N LEU A 209 -32.58 -32.53 -5.86
CA LEU A 209 -31.79 -31.32 -5.61
C LEU A 209 -30.83 -31.48 -4.43
N ALA A 210 -31.30 -32.08 -3.33
CA ALA A 210 -30.45 -32.38 -2.17
C ALA A 210 -29.30 -33.36 -2.50
N SER A 211 -29.55 -34.35 -3.36
CA SER A 211 -28.52 -35.28 -3.84
C SER A 211 -27.50 -34.58 -4.73
N ASP A 212 -27.96 -33.79 -5.69
CA ASP A 212 -27.11 -33.05 -6.63
C ASP A 212 -26.24 -32.01 -5.91
N HIS A 213 -26.77 -31.37 -4.85
CA HIS A 213 -25.98 -30.49 -3.96
C HIS A 213 -24.85 -31.25 -3.26
N LYS A 214 -25.10 -32.48 -2.82
CA LYS A 214 -24.12 -33.31 -2.11
C LYS A 214 -22.88 -33.57 -2.98
N ASP A 215 -23.06 -33.71 -4.29
CA ASP A 215 -21.97 -33.97 -5.23
C ASP A 215 -20.97 -32.79 -5.33
N ILE A 216 -21.40 -31.58 -4.97
CA ILE A 216 -20.56 -30.38 -4.95
C ILE A 216 -19.50 -30.44 -3.84
N HIS A 217 -19.79 -31.07 -2.69
CA HIS A 217 -18.84 -31.21 -1.58
C HIS A 217 -17.52 -31.86 -1.99
N SER A 218 -17.59 -32.84 -2.89
CA SER A 218 -16.41 -33.52 -3.42
C SER A 218 -15.48 -32.58 -4.19
N SER A 219 -16.05 -31.56 -4.85
CA SER A 219 -15.31 -30.57 -5.64
C SER A 219 -14.69 -29.52 -4.73
N VAL A 220 -15.39 -29.08 -3.67
CA VAL A 220 -14.81 -28.22 -2.62
C VAL A 220 -13.63 -28.90 -1.92
N SER A 221 -13.75 -30.20 -1.62
CA SER A 221 -12.64 -30.96 -1.02
C SER A 221 -11.41 -31.05 -1.93
N ARG A 222 -11.58 -31.01 -3.26
CA ARG A 222 -10.45 -30.98 -4.21
C ARG A 222 -9.69 -29.66 -4.15
N VAL A 223 -10.39 -28.53 -3.94
CA VAL A 223 -9.74 -27.24 -3.72
C VAL A 223 -8.87 -27.28 -2.47
N GLY A 224 -9.39 -27.80 -1.35
CA GLY A 224 -8.59 -27.99 -0.12
C GLY A 224 -7.33 -28.82 -0.36
N LYS A 225 -7.45 -29.96 -1.06
CA LYS A 225 -6.30 -30.79 -1.44
C LYS A 225 -5.33 -30.10 -2.39
N ALA A 226 -5.82 -29.22 -3.26
CA ALA A 226 -4.97 -28.45 -4.16
C ALA A 226 -4.19 -27.40 -3.36
N ILE A 227 -4.80 -26.74 -2.38
CA ILE A 227 -4.13 -25.83 -1.45
C ILE A 227 -3.02 -26.58 -0.71
N ASP A 228 -3.35 -27.69 -0.05
CA ASP A 228 -2.39 -28.49 0.74
C ASP A 228 -1.19 -29.00 -0.09
N ARG A 229 -1.39 -29.22 -1.40
CA ARG A 229 -0.33 -29.71 -2.30
C ARG A 229 0.58 -28.60 -2.83
N ASN A 230 0.08 -27.38 -2.94
CA ASN A 230 0.80 -26.28 -3.58
C ASN A 230 1.38 -25.29 -2.56
N PHE A 231 0.83 -25.20 -1.35
CA PHE A 231 1.29 -24.29 -0.31
C PHE A 231 1.85 -25.07 0.89
N ASP A 232 3.15 -24.93 1.12
CA ASP A 232 3.87 -25.69 2.14
C ASP A 232 3.72 -25.08 3.54
N SER A 233 3.27 -25.89 4.50
CA SER A 233 3.16 -25.53 5.92
C SER A 233 4.51 -25.33 6.63
N GLU A 234 5.62 -25.80 6.03
CA GLU A 234 6.94 -25.79 6.67
C GLU A 234 7.62 -24.41 6.76
N ILE A 235 7.12 -23.42 6.01
CA ILE A 235 7.61 -22.02 6.05
C ILE A 235 7.57 -21.47 7.48
N CYS A 236 6.51 -21.79 8.23
CA CYS A 236 6.34 -21.33 9.61
C CYS A 236 7.42 -21.85 10.56
N GLY A 237 8.05 -22.98 10.25
CA GLY A 237 9.08 -23.58 11.11
C GLY A 237 10.50 -23.11 10.83
N VAL A 238 10.71 -22.17 9.90
CA VAL A 238 12.03 -21.63 9.57
C VAL A 238 12.49 -20.63 10.63
N VAL A 239 11.56 -19.94 11.28
CA VAL A 239 11.89 -18.97 12.33
C VAL A 239 11.82 -19.67 13.68
N SER A 240 12.83 -19.50 14.52
CA SER A 240 12.79 -20.01 15.90
C SER A 240 11.65 -19.34 16.67
N ASP A 241 10.88 -20.13 17.44
CA ASP A 241 9.84 -19.64 18.34
C ASP A 241 10.37 -18.59 19.36
N THR A 242 11.68 -18.53 19.56
CA THR A 242 12.33 -17.59 20.47
C THR A 242 12.59 -16.21 19.88
N VAL A 243 12.35 -15.98 18.58
CA VAL A 243 12.57 -14.68 17.93
C VAL A 243 11.58 -13.64 18.44
N TRP A 244 10.36 -14.07 18.78
CA TRP A 244 9.32 -13.20 19.31
C TRP A 244 9.17 -13.43 20.81
N ASP A 245 9.15 -12.34 21.59
CA ASP A 245 8.98 -12.42 23.05
C ASP A 245 7.62 -13.01 23.43
N SER A 246 6.57 -12.65 22.69
CA SER A 246 5.21 -13.19 22.85
C SER A 246 4.44 -13.15 21.54
N ARG A 247 3.43 -14.02 21.42
CA ARG A 247 2.54 -14.05 20.26
C ARG A 247 1.73 -12.77 20.12
N GLU A 248 1.33 -12.15 21.24
CA GLU A 248 0.62 -10.87 21.20
C GLU A 248 1.52 -9.77 20.61
N LYS A 249 2.79 -9.72 21.02
CA LYS A 249 3.74 -8.71 20.51
C LYS A 249 4.02 -8.89 19.02
N GLN A 250 4.15 -10.14 18.55
CA GLN A 250 4.29 -10.44 17.12
C GLN A 250 3.07 -9.94 16.33
N GLN A 251 1.86 -10.24 16.80
CA GLN A 251 0.62 -9.81 16.16
C GLN A 251 0.51 -8.28 16.13
N GLN A 252 0.85 -7.60 17.22
CA GLN A 252 0.84 -6.13 17.28
C GLN A 252 1.83 -5.49 16.30
N ILE A 253 3.06 -6.01 16.20
CA ILE A 253 4.07 -5.50 15.26
C ILE A 253 3.59 -5.68 13.82
N LEU A 254 3.06 -6.86 13.48
CA LEU A 254 2.54 -7.14 12.15
C LEU A 254 1.37 -6.22 11.79
N GLN A 255 0.40 -6.07 12.71
CA GLN A 255 -0.74 -5.19 12.51
C GLN A 255 -0.32 -3.73 12.35
N MET A 256 0.67 -3.26 13.13
CA MET A 256 1.20 -1.91 12.99
C MET A 256 1.90 -1.71 11.64
N ALA A 257 2.68 -2.69 11.18
CA ALA A 257 3.34 -2.63 9.87
C ALA A 257 2.32 -2.62 8.71
N ILE A 258 1.21 -3.37 8.85
CA ILE A 258 0.10 -3.33 7.88
C ILE A 258 -0.58 -1.96 7.90
N LEU A 259 -0.88 -1.42 9.08
CA LEU A 259 -1.50 -0.09 9.19
C LEU A 259 -0.61 1.00 8.60
N GLU A 260 0.67 1.03 8.95
CA GLU A 260 1.66 1.96 8.38
C GLU A 260 1.68 1.85 6.85
N HIS A 261 1.70 0.62 6.32
CA HIS A 261 1.64 0.39 4.88
C HIS A 261 0.36 0.96 4.25
N LEU A 262 -0.82 0.67 4.81
CA LEU A 262 -2.09 1.16 4.29
C LEU A 262 -2.15 2.68 4.29
N TYR A 263 -1.70 3.33 5.38
CA TYR A 263 -1.61 4.78 5.46
C TYR A 263 -0.64 5.36 4.43
N GLN A 264 0.53 4.74 4.24
CA GLN A 264 1.53 5.20 3.28
C GLN A 264 1.06 5.03 1.82
N GLN A 265 0.24 4.02 1.53
CA GLN A 265 -0.37 3.82 0.21
C GLN A 265 -1.62 4.68 -0.04
N GLY A 266 -2.06 5.47 0.94
CA GLY A 266 -3.27 6.29 0.83
C GLY A 266 -4.58 5.53 0.96
N MET A 267 -4.54 4.26 1.40
CA MET A 267 -5.73 3.45 1.69
C MET A 267 -6.30 3.80 3.07
N LEU A 268 -6.66 5.07 3.26
CA LEU A 268 -7.01 5.64 4.57
C LEU A 268 -8.27 4.98 5.17
N SER A 269 -9.30 4.73 4.36
CA SER A 269 -10.55 4.10 4.85
C SER A 269 -10.30 2.69 5.37
N VAL A 270 -9.51 1.90 4.64
CA VAL A 270 -9.16 0.52 5.02
C VAL A 270 -8.29 0.52 6.27
N ALA A 271 -7.35 1.47 6.38
CA ALA A 271 -6.53 1.62 7.59
C ALA A 271 -7.38 1.96 8.82
N GLU A 272 -8.39 2.83 8.67
CA GLU A 272 -9.29 3.19 9.77
C GLU A 272 -10.22 2.03 10.17
N GLU A 273 -10.76 1.28 9.20
CA GLU A 273 -11.54 0.07 9.49
C GLU A 273 -10.69 -0.97 10.23
N LEU A 274 -9.46 -1.23 9.78
CA LEU A 274 -8.54 -2.14 10.45
C LEU A 274 -8.19 -1.65 11.87
N CYS A 275 -8.01 -0.34 12.07
CA CYS A 275 -7.82 0.21 13.41
C CYS A 275 -9.01 -0.09 14.33
N GLN A 276 -10.24 0.10 13.86
CA GLN A 276 -11.47 -0.12 14.63
C GLN A 276 -11.69 -1.59 15.00
N GLU A 277 -11.34 -2.50 14.09
CA GLU A 277 -11.49 -3.95 14.31
C GLU A 277 -10.34 -4.54 15.14
N SER A 278 -9.18 -3.89 15.14
CA SER A 278 -8.02 -4.31 15.91
C SER A 278 -8.11 -3.86 17.38
N THR A 279 -7.31 -4.51 18.24
CA THR A 279 -7.08 -4.02 19.61
C THR A 279 -6.03 -2.91 19.68
N LEU A 280 -5.54 -2.43 18.53
CA LEU A 280 -4.54 -1.38 18.47
C LEU A 280 -5.20 -0.01 18.61
N ASN A 281 -4.64 0.80 19.51
CA ASN A 281 -5.01 2.20 19.61
C ASN A 281 -3.89 3.03 18.98
N VAL A 282 -4.14 3.50 17.76
CA VAL A 282 -3.20 4.35 17.01
C VAL A 282 -3.60 5.81 17.21
N ASP A 283 -2.70 6.58 17.81
CA ASP A 283 -2.93 8.00 18.09
C ASP A 283 -2.96 8.83 16.80
N LEU A 284 -3.62 9.99 16.85
CA LEU A 284 -3.64 10.97 15.78
C LEU A 284 -2.22 11.40 15.39
N ASP A 285 -1.31 11.57 16.35
CA ASP A 285 0.08 11.95 16.08
C ASP A 285 0.80 10.99 15.12
N PHE A 286 0.46 9.69 15.16
CA PHE A 286 0.98 8.71 14.20
C PHE A 286 0.35 8.89 12.81
N LYS A 287 -0.95 9.20 12.74
CA LYS A 287 -1.70 9.29 11.49
C LYS A 287 -1.44 10.60 10.74
N GLN A 288 -1.26 11.72 11.45
CA GLN A 288 -1.17 13.07 10.88
C GLN A 288 -0.17 13.17 9.72
N PRO A 289 1.07 12.66 9.82
CA PRO A 289 2.04 12.72 8.73
C PRO A 289 1.53 12.08 7.43
N PHE A 290 0.89 10.91 7.53
CA PHE A 290 0.35 10.20 6.38
C PHE A 290 -0.86 10.93 5.80
N LEU A 291 -1.73 11.49 6.65
CA LEU A 291 -2.88 12.27 6.18
C LEU A 291 -2.45 13.52 5.42
N GLU A 292 -1.43 14.23 5.92
CA GLU A 292 -0.86 15.40 5.23
C GLU A 292 -0.21 15.00 3.89
N LEU A 293 0.61 13.95 3.89
CA LEU A 293 1.27 13.43 2.70
C LEU A 293 0.26 13.05 1.61
N ASN A 294 -0.73 12.22 1.95
CA ASN A 294 -1.73 11.74 1.00
C ASN A 294 -2.63 12.87 0.50
N ARG A 295 -3.05 13.80 1.36
CA ARG A 295 -3.83 14.97 0.94
C ARG A 295 -3.11 15.78 -0.14
N ILE A 296 -1.81 16.01 0.02
CA ILE A 296 -1.04 16.79 -0.95
C ILE A 296 -0.80 15.98 -2.22
N LEU A 297 -0.51 14.68 -2.09
CA LEU A 297 -0.37 13.80 -3.25
C LEU A 297 -1.67 13.72 -4.05
N GLU A 298 -2.82 13.51 -3.43
CA GLU A 298 -4.14 13.52 -4.09
C GLU A 298 -4.35 14.83 -4.86
N ALA A 299 -4.06 15.98 -4.25
CA ALA A 299 -4.14 17.27 -4.92
C ALA A 299 -3.22 17.33 -6.15
N LEU A 300 -1.98 16.84 -6.05
CA LEU A 300 -1.06 16.77 -7.18
C LEU A 300 -1.57 15.86 -8.31
N HIS A 301 -2.22 14.74 -7.99
CA HIS A 301 -2.85 13.85 -8.99
C HIS A 301 -4.02 14.53 -9.70
N GLU A 302 -4.82 15.31 -8.98
CA GLU A 302 -5.90 16.16 -9.52
C GLU A 302 -5.38 17.44 -10.20
N GLN A 303 -4.06 17.51 -10.44
CA GLN A 303 -3.37 18.65 -11.04
C GLN A 303 -3.58 19.97 -10.28
N ASP A 304 -3.71 19.93 -8.96
CA ASP A 304 -3.67 21.08 -8.08
C ASP A 304 -2.30 21.22 -7.40
N LEU A 305 -1.61 22.34 -7.67
CA LEU A 305 -0.30 22.64 -7.09
C LEU A 305 -0.40 23.40 -5.77
N GLY A 306 -1.57 23.92 -5.41
CA GLY A 306 -1.76 24.81 -4.26
C GLY A 306 -1.24 24.21 -2.95
N PRO A 307 -1.74 23.03 -2.54
CA PRO A 307 -1.31 22.40 -1.30
C PRO A 307 0.21 22.10 -1.26
N ALA A 308 0.78 21.62 -2.36
CA ALA A 308 2.21 21.32 -2.44
C ALA A 308 3.08 22.58 -2.38
N LEU A 309 2.66 23.67 -3.01
CA LEU A 309 3.34 24.97 -2.95
C LEU A 309 3.31 25.55 -1.54
N GLU A 310 2.14 25.55 -0.89
CA GLU A 310 1.99 26.02 0.49
C GLU A 310 2.86 25.22 1.46
N TRP A 311 2.88 23.90 1.28
CA TRP A 311 3.75 23.01 2.05
C TRP A 311 5.24 23.32 1.81
N ALA A 312 5.68 23.45 0.55
CA ALA A 312 7.07 23.72 0.23
C ALA A 312 7.53 25.08 0.79
N VAL A 313 6.69 26.11 0.71
CA VAL A 313 7.01 27.44 1.25
C VAL A 313 7.09 27.42 2.78
N SER A 314 6.17 26.74 3.47
CA SER A 314 6.21 26.62 4.93
C SER A 314 7.38 25.77 5.44
N HIS A 315 7.92 24.88 4.60
CA HIS A 315 9.04 24.00 4.90
C HIS A 315 10.38 24.45 4.26
N ARG A 316 10.43 25.64 3.63
CA ARG A 316 11.56 26.10 2.82
C ARG A 316 12.93 25.94 3.48
N GLN A 317 13.07 26.35 4.74
CA GLN A 317 14.37 26.27 5.42
C GLN A 317 14.86 24.82 5.56
N ARG A 318 13.96 23.91 5.95
CA ARG A 318 14.28 22.48 6.08
C ARG A 318 14.55 21.83 4.72
N LEU A 319 13.83 22.23 3.67
CA LEU A 319 14.10 21.78 2.30
C LEU A 319 15.48 22.24 1.80
N LEU A 320 15.91 23.46 2.15
CA LEU A 320 17.25 23.94 1.83
C LEU A 320 18.34 23.14 2.54
N GLU A 321 18.14 22.74 3.80
CA GLU A 321 19.06 21.86 4.53
C GLU A 321 19.18 20.47 3.89
N LEU A 322 18.09 19.98 3.29
CA LEU A 322 18.08 18.74 2.48
C LEU A 322 18.63 18.93 1.06
N ASN A 323 19.03 20.14 0.66
CA ASN A 323 19.40 20.50 -0.72
C ASN A 323 18.30 20.13 -1.74
N SER A 324 17.04 20.21 -1.35
CA SER A 324 15.91 19.91 -2.22
C SER A 324 15.63 21.04 -3.23
N SER A 325 15.35 20.65 -4.47
CA SER A 325 14.87 21.54 -5.54
C SER A 325 13.33 21.60 -5.66
N LEU A 326 12.59 20.98 -4.73
CA LEU A 326 11.13 20.80 -4.83
C LEU A 326 10.39 22.11 -5.06
N GLU A 327 10.69 23.14 -4.26
CA GLU A 327 9.99 24.43 -4.33
C GLU A 327 10.17 25.08 -5.71
N PHE A 328 11.38 25.00 -6.28
CA PHE A 328 11.63 25.50 -7.62
C PHE A 328 10.84 24.72 -8.67
N LYS A 329 10.81 23.38 -8.60
CA LYS A 329 10.05 22.53 -9.53
C LYS A 329 8.55 22.87 -9.50
N LEU A 330 7.99 23.09 -8.32
CA LEU A 330 6.59 23.49 -8.16
C LEU A 330 6.30 24.87 -8.79
N HIS A 331 7.13 25.88 -8.51
CA HIS A 331 6.99 27.20 -9.13
C HIS A 331 7.17 27.15 -10.66
N ARG A 332 8.10 26.32 -11.15
CA ARG A 332 8.33 26.08 -12.58
C ARG A 332 7.08 25.49 -13.22
N LEU A 333 6.51 24.42 -12.66
CA LEU A 333 5.30 23.80 -13.23
C LEU A 333 4.10 24.74 -13.18
N HIS A 334 3.93 25.51 -12.10
CA HIS A 334 2.88 26.52 -12.04
C HIS A 334 3.03 27.57 -13.15
N PHE A 335 4.25 28.07 -13.37
CA PHE A 335 4.51 29.02 -14.46
C PHE A 335 4.23 28.41 -15.84
N ILE A 336 4.66 27.16 -16.08
CA ILE A 336 4.37 26.42 -17.32
C ILE A 336 2.86 26.32 -17.56
N ARG A 337 2.05 26.07 -16.53
CA ARG A 337 0.58 26.05 -16.64
C ARG A 337 0.00 27.40 -17.01
N LEU A 338 0.56 28.50 -16.49
CA LEU A 338 0.17 29.85 -16.90
C LEU A 338 0.50 30.08 -18.37
N LEU A 339 1.66 29.63 -18.85
CA LEU A 339 2.03 29.71 -20.26
C LEU A 339 1.12 28.86 -21.16
N ALA A 340 0.73 27.66 -20.71
CA ALA A 340 -0.20 26.79 -21.42
C ALA A 340 -1.59 27.43 -21.59
N GLY A 341 -1.96 28.36 -20.70
CA GLY A 341 -3.16 29.19 -20.82
C GLY A 341 -3.10 30.24 -21.94
N GLY A 342 -1.99 30.34 -22.68
CA GLY A 342 -1.86 31.18 -23.86
C GLY A 342 -1.68 32.68 -23.54
N PRO A 343 -1.91 33.57 -24.54
CA PRO A 343 -1.61 34.99 -24.41
C PRO A 343 -2.48 35.71 -23.36
N GLU A 344 -3.67 35.20 -23.06
CA GLU A 344 -4.57 35.78 -22.06
C GLU A 344 -3.96 35.75 -20.65
N LYS A 345 -3.19 34.70 -20.34
CA LYS A 345 -2.50 34.54 -19.05
C LYS A 345 -1.09 35.12 -19.02
N GLN A 346 -0.63 35.79 -20.09
CA GLN A 346 0.74 36.30 -20.18
C GLN A 346 1.08 37.28 -19.05
N LEU A 347 0.17 38.20 -18.72
CA LEU A 347 0.39 39.18 -17.65
C LEU A 347 0.48 38.50 -16.27
N GLU A 348 -0.35 37.49 -16.04
CA GLU A 348 -0.33 36.67 -14.83
C GLU A 348 0.99 35.91 -14.70
N ALA A 349 1.45 35.26 -15.78
CA ALA A 349 2.75 34.59 -15.83
C ALA A 349 3.89 35.55 -15.48
N LEU A 350 3.95 36.72 -16.12
CA LEU A 350 4.98 37.73 -15.86
C LEU A 350 4.96 38.25 -14.42
N SER A 351 3.77 38.42 -13.84
CA SER A 351 3.62 38.75 -12.43
C SER A 351 4.16 37.63 -11.53
N TYR A 352 3.82 36.39 -11.87
CA TYR A 352 4.24 35.20 -11.12
C TYR A 352 5.75 34.95 -11.18
N ALA A 353 6.44 35.35 -12.27
CA ALA A 353 7.88 35.17 -12.45
C ALA A 353 8.74 35.75 -11.31
N ARG A 354 8.19 36.66 -10.49
CA ARG A 354 8.84 37.18 -9.28
C ARG A 354 9.20 36.09 -8.27
N HIS A 355 8.46 34.98 -8.24
CA HIS A 355 8.77 33.82 -7.39
C HIS A 355 10.09 33.13 -7.76
N PHE A 356 10.64 33.35 -8.96
CA PHE A 356 11.92 32.80 -9.36
C PHE A 356 13.15 33.56 -8.80
N GLN A 357 12.96 34.72 -8.17
CA GLN A 357 14.08 35.53 -7.65
C GLN A 357 15.02 34.75 -6.70
N PRO A 358 14.54 33.96 -5.73
CA PRO A 358 15.42 33.18 -4.85
C PRO A 358 16.22 32.10 -5.58
N PHE A 359 15.71 31.62 -6.71
CA PHE A 359 16.26 30.49 -7.48
C PHE A 359 17.15 30.93 -8.64
N ALA A 360 17.21 32.23 -8.93
CA ALA A 360 17.83 32.78 -10.13
C ALA A 360 19.30 32.38 -10.31
N ARG A 361 20.06 32.24 -9.22
CA ARG A 361 21.48 31.83 -9.28
C ARG A 361 21.67 30.35 -9.62
N LEU A 362 20.83 29.49 -9.06
CA LEU A 362 20.98 28.03 -9.19
C LEU A 362 20.32 27.51 -10.48
N HIS A 363 19.18 28.08 -10.86
CA HIS A 363 18.34 27.60 -11.97
C HIS A 363 18.24 28.61 -13.14
N GLN A 364 19.26 29.44 -13.34
CA GLN A 364 19.26 30.52 -14.33
C GLN A 364 18.85 30.05 -15.74
N ARG A 365 19.40 28.93 -16.20
CA ARG A 365 19.16 28.40 -17.56
C ARG A 365 17.70 27.99 -17.76
N GLU A 366 17.13 27.28 -16.79
CA GLU A 366 15.72 26.86 -16.84
C GLU A 366 14.78 28.07 -16.84
N ILE A 367 15.08 29.08 -16.02
CA ILE A 367 14.32 30.34 -16.00
C ILE A 367 14.41 31.06 -17.35
N GLN A 368 15.60 31.12 -17.97
CA GLN A 368 15.77 31.72 -19.29
C GLN A 368 14.96 31.01 -20.38
N VAL A 369 14.92 29.67 -20.37
CA VAL A 369 14.09 28.88 -21.28
C VAL A 369 12.61 29.22 -21.11
N MET A 370 12.12 29.24 -19.86
CA MET A 370 10.73 29.61 -19.57
C MET A 370 10.41 31.05 -20.03
N MET A 371 11.29 32.01 -19.77
CA MET A 371 11.09 33.40 -20.20
C MET A 371 11.18 33.55 -21.73
N GLY A 372 12.05 32.80 -22.40
CA GLY A 372 12.18 32.78 -23.86
C GLY A 372 10.93 32.22 -24.56
N SER A 373 10.24 31.27 -23.92
CA SER A 373 9.01 30.66 -24.46
C SER A 373 7.86 31.67 -24.65
N LEU A 374 7.88 32.80 -23.92
CA LEU A 374 6.87 33.86 -24.01
C LEU A 374 6.70 34.41 -25.44
N VAL A 375 7.76 34.39 -26.25
CA VAL A 375 7.75 34.84 -27.65
C VAL A 375 6.81 33.99 -28.52
N TYR A 376 6.58 32.73 -28.14
CA TYR A 376 5.79 31.76 -28.89
C TYR A 376 4.34 31.64 -28.41
N LEU A 377 3.92 32.38 -27.38
CA LEU A 377 2.57 32.26 -26.80
C LEU A 377 1.44 32.45 -27.82
N ARG A 378 1.60 33.36 -28.80
CA ARG A 378 0.58 33.59 -29.83
C ARG A 378 0.44 32.42 -30.82
N LEU A 379 1.52 31.68 -31.05
CA LEU A 379 1.56 30.51 -31.93
C LEU A 379 1.11 29.23 -31.20
N GLY A 380 1.13 29.25 -29.87
CA GLY A 380 0.94 28.10 -29.01
C GLY A 380 2.26 27.37 -28.75
N LEU A 381 2.51 27.01 -27.49
CA LEU A 381 3.75 26.34 -27.08
C LEU A 381 3.92 24.95 -27.70
N GLU A 382 2.82 24.24 -27.96
CA GLU A 382 2.81 22.92 -28.61
C GLU A 382 3.48 22.92 -30.00
N LYS A 383 3.37 24.05 -30.71
CA LYS A 383 3.93 24.23 -32.05
C LYS A 383 5.28 24.94 -32.04
N SER A 384 5.89 25.08 -30.87
CA SER A 384 7.13 25.83 -30.67
C SER A 384 8.30 24.90 -30.33
N PRO A 385 9.55 25.39 -30.39
CA PRO A 385 10.71 24.66 -29.86
C PRO A 385 10.62 24.33 -28.36
N TYR A 386 9.66 24.90 -27.64
CA TYR A 386 9.43 24.73 -26.20
C TYR A 386 8.31 23.74 -25.86
N CYS A 387 7.82 22.93 -26.80
CA CYS A 387 6.75 21.96 -26.54
C CYS A 387 7.10 20.97 -25.40
N HIS A 388 8.37 20.63 -25.23
CA HIS A 388 8.88 19.79 -24.14
C HIS A 388 8.56 20.34 -22.74
N LEU A 389 8.30 21.66 -22.58
CA LEU A 389 7.88 22.23 -21.30
C LEU A 389 6.50 21.73 -20.87
N LEU A 390 5.66 21.27 -21.80
CA LEU A 390 4.29 20.83 -21.55
C LEU A 390 4.20 19.33 -21.23
N ASP A 391 5.33 18.64 -21.13
CA ASP A 391 5.34 17.21 -20.83
C ASP A 391 4.73 16.91 -19.45
N ASN A 392 3.97 15.82 -19.36
CA ASN A 392 3.36 15.35 -18.13
C ASN A 392 4.37 14.71 -17.17
N SER A 393 5.57 14.38 -17.64
CA SER A 393 6.67 13.85 -16.81
C SER A 393 7.01 14.75 -15.62
N HIS A 394 6.79 16.07 -15.74
CA HIS A 394 6.99 17.03 -14.66
C HIS A 394 6.13 16.75 -13.41
N TRP A 395 4.90 16.24 -13.59
CA TRP A 395 4.02 15.89 -12.47
C TRP A 395 4.57 14.68 -11.72
N ALA A 396 4.96 13.62 -12.45
CA ALA A 396 5.56 12.43 -11.86
C ALA A 396 6.85 12.77 -11.10
N GLU A 397 7.72 13.60 -11.69
CA GLU A 397 8.96 14.05 -11.05
C GLU A 397 8.69 14.85 -9.75
N ILE A 398 7.65 15.69 -9.76
CA ILE A 398 7.25 16.46 -8.56
C ILE A 398 6.68 15.53 -7.50
N CYS A 399 5.81 14.58 -7.85
CA CYS A 399 5.27 13.61 -6.90
C CYS A 399 6.40 12.80 -6.25
N GLU A 400 7.36 12.29 -7.02
CA GLU A 400 8.51 11.55 -6.48
C GLU A 400 9.39 12.42 -5.58
N THR A 401 9.72 13.64 -6.03
CA THR A 401 10.52 14.60 -5.25
C THR A 401 9.80 14.97 -3.96
N PHE A 402 8.50 15.25 -4.03
CA PHE A 402 7.67 15.60 -2.88
C PHE A 402 7.60 14.44 -1.88
N THR A 403 7.28 13.22 -2.31
CA THR A 403 7.20 12.05 -1.42
C THR A 403 8.51 11.83 -0.67
N ARG A 404 9.65 11.84 -1.37
CA ARG A 404 10.96 11.66 -0.73
C ARG A 404 11.24 12.74 0.31
N ASP A 405 11.03 14.00 -0.04
CA ASP A 405 11.37 15.12 0.81
C ASP A 405 10.40 15.24 2.00
N ALA A 406 9.10 15.00 1.76
CA ALA A 406 8.07 14.97 2.79
C ALA A 406 8.30 13.82 3.78
N CYS A 407 8.58 12.60 3.31
CA CYS A 407 8.93 11.49 4.19
C CYS A 407 10.15 11.83 5.06
N SER A 408 11.20 12.41 4.46
CA SER A 408 12.41 12.82 5.19
C SER A 408 12.11 13.88 6.27
N LEU A 409 11.25 14.86 5.99
CA LEU A 409 10.90 15.92 6.94
C LEU A 409 9.90 15.50 8.02
N LEU A 410 9.02 14.55 7.70
CA LEU A 410 8.01 14.02 8.60
C LEU A 410 8.50 12.83 9.42
N GLY A 411 9.73 12.35 9.18
CA GLY A 411 10.29 11.18 9.85
C GLY A 411 9.67 9.86 9.41
N LEU A 412 9.11 9.82 8.21
CA LEU A 412 8.53 8.62 7.60
C LEU A 412 9.59 7.88 6.79
N SER A 413 9.42 6.57 6.69
CA SER A 413 10.14 5.76 5.71
C SER A 413 9.63 6.10 4.30
N VAL A 414 10.54 6.19 3.32
CA VAL A 414 10.13 6.40 1.90
C VAL A 414 9.51 5.13 1.34
N GLU A 415 10.11 3.98 1.66
CA GLU A 415 9.60 2.65 1.33
C GLU A 415 8.91 2.04 2.55
N SER A 416 7.79 1.35 2.32
CA SER A 416 7.05 0.72 3.41
C SER A 416 7.88 -0.40 4.06
N PRO A 417 8.04 -0.41 5.41
CA PRO A 417 8.77 -1.46 6.10
C PRO A 417 8.19 -2.85 5.84
N LEU A 418 6.88 -2.96 5.68
CA LEU A 418 6.21 -4.21 5.32
C LEU A 418 6.61 -4.68 3.92
N SER A 419 6.61 -3.77 2.94
CA SER A 419 6.99 -4.08 1.56
C SER A 419 8.45 -4.51 1.46
N VAL A 420 9.37 -3.74 2.09
CA VAL A 420 10.80 -4.07 2.14
C VAL A 420 11.04 -5.40 2.84
N SER A 421 10.38 -5.64 3.98
CA SER A 421 10.52 -6.89 4.74
C SER A 421 9.98 -8.09 3.96
N PHE A 422 8.85 -7.93 3.28
CA PHE A 422 8.26 -8.98 2.45
C PHE A 422 9.17 -9.32 1.27
N ALA A 423 9.63 -8.32 0.52
CA ALA A 423 10.54 -8.51 -0.60
C ALA A 423 11.86 -9.16 -0.17
N SER A 424 12.44 -8.69 0.94
CA SER A 424 13.66 -9.28 1.52
C SER A 424 13.40 -10.73 1.97
N GLY A 425 12.22 -10.99 2.53
CA GLY A 425 11.76 -12.32 2.91
C GLY A 425 11.66 -13.27 1.73
N CYS A 426 11.13 -12.82 0.58
CA CYS A 426 11.08 -13.64 -0.65
C CYS A 426 12.46 -14.09 -1.13
N VAL A 427 13.49 -13.25 -0.95
CA VAL A 427 14.88 -13.60 -1.30
C VAL A 427 15.50 -14.52 -0.24
N ALA A 428 15.28 -14.23 1.05
CA ALA A 428 15.95 -14.94 2.14
C ALA A 428 15.33 -16.31 2.44
N LEU A 429 14.01 -16.44 2.37
CA LEU A 429 13.28 -17.60 2.87
C LEU A 429 13.67 -18.92 2.17
N PRO A 430 13.81 -19.00 0.83
CA PRO A 430 14.25 -20.24 0.18
C PRO A 430 15.63 -20.71 0.65
N VAL A 431 16.55 -19.77 0.89
CA VAL A 431 17.89 -20.06 1.39
C VAL A 431 17.81 -20.59 2.83
N LEU A 432 17.01 -19.95 3.67
CA LEU A 432 16.81 -20.37 5.06
C LEU A 432 16.13 -21.75 5.17
N MET A 433 15.15 -22.06 4.31
CA MET A 433 14.53 -23.39 4.23
C MET A 433 15.53 -24.48 3.89
N ASN A 434 16.38 -24.24 2.87
CA ASN A 434 17.43 -25.18 2.49
C ASN A 434 18.43 -25.44 3.64
N ILE A 435 18.79 -24.39 4.38
CA ILE A 435 19.71 -24.51 5.53
C ILE A 435 19.07 -25.28 6.66
N LYS A 436 17.81 -25.01 6.98
CA LYS A 436 17.06 -25.76 7.98
C LYS A 436 17.08 -27.26 7.67
N ALA A 437 16.76 -27.65 6.44
CA ALA A 437 16.77 -29.04 6.01
C ALA A 437 18.16 -29.68 6.19
N VAL A 438 19.23 -28.96 5.86
CA VAL A 438 20.61 -29.43 6.06
C VAL A 438 20.97 -29.56 7.55
N ILE A 439 20.56 -28.61 8.39
CA ILE A 439 20.79 -28.64 9.84
C ILE A 439 20.10 -29.84 10.47
N GLU A 440 18.84 -30.10 10.10
CA GLU A 440 18.06 -31.24 10.58
C GLU A 440 18.68 -32.57 10.12
N GLN A 441 19.06 -32.67 8.85
CA GLN A 441 19.72 -33.86 8.31
C GLN A 441 21.07 -34.14 8.99
N ARG A 442 21.84 -33.09 9.30
CA ARG A 442 23.18 -33.20 9.91
C ARG A 442 23.19 -33.15 11.43
N GLN A 443 22.03 -33.03 12.08
CA GLN A 443 21.88 -32.90 13.54
C GLN A 443 22.73 -31.77 14.16
N CYS A 444 22.86 -30.64 13.44
CA CYS A 444 23.70 -29.50 13.83
C CYS A 444 22.88 -28.39 14.52
N THR A 445 22.12 -28.74 15.56
CA THR A 445 21.08 -27.88 16.17
C THR A 445 21.59 -26.60 16.85
N GLY A 446 22.90 -26.48 17.12
CA GLY A 446 23.49 -25.32 17.79
C GLY A 446 23.81 -24.12 16.89
N VAL A 447 23.77 -24.28 15.56
CA VAL A 447 24.17 -23.22 14.61
C VAL A 447 23.15 -22.09 14.54
N TRP A 448 21.89 -22.37 14.86
CA TRP A 448 20.77 -21.42 14.80
C TRP A 448 20.42 -20.79 16.16
N SER A 449 21.37 -20.80 17.10
CA SER A 449 21.14 -20.41 18.51
C SER A 449 21.50 -18.95 18.81
N HIS A 450 22.10 -18.21 17.87
CA HIS A 450 22.45 -16.81 18.09
C HIS A 450 21.21 -15.94 17.82
N LYS A 451 20.72 -15.27 18.88
CA LYS A 451 19.43 -14.55 18.86
C LYS A 451 19.36 -13.37 17.89
N ASP A 452 20.51 -12.91 17.39
CA ASP A 452 20.61 -11.62 16.70
C ASP A 452 21.27 -11.72 15.31
N GLU A 453 21.68 -12.90 14.85
CA GLU A 453 22.38 -13.06 13.56
C GLU A 453 21.94 -14.34 12.82
N LEU A 454 21.82 -14.24 11.51
CA LEU A 454 21.60 -15.40 10.64
C LEU A 454 22.88 -16.24 10.55
N PRO A 455 22.78 -17.58 10.39
CA PRO A 455 23.95 -18.44 10.30
C PRO A 455 24.78 -18.21 9.03
N ILE A 456 24.22 -17.49 8.05
CA ILE A 456 24.87 -17.10 6.82
C ILE A 456 24.50 -15.66 6.46
N GLU A 457 25.35 -15.02 5.67
CA GLU A 457 25.03 -13.78 5.00
C GLU A 457 24.13 -14.07 3.78
N ILE A 458 23.03 -13.33 3.65
CA ILE A 458 22.12 -13.40 2.52
C ILE A 458 22.23 -12.08 1.76
N GLU A 459 22.69 -12.14 0.52
CA GLU A 459 22.84 -10.97 -0.33
C GLU A 459 21.47 -10.48 -0.82
N LEU A 460 20.89 -9.50 -0.12
CA LEU A 460 19.60 -8.88 -0.49
C LEU A 460 19.74 -7.83 -1.62
N GLY A 461 20.97 -7.51 -2.03
CA GLY A 461 21.28 -6.50 -3.04
C GLY A 461 21.40 -5.08 -2.47
N MET A 462 21.98 -4.19 -3.28
CA MET A 462 22.36 -2.83 -2.86
C MET A 462 21.17 -1.94 -2.49
N LYS A 463 19.96 -2.25 -2.95
CA LYS A 463 18.74 -1.48 -2.62
C LYS A 463 18.39 -1.56 -1.14
N CYS A 464 18.79 -2.64 -0.46
CA CYS A 464 18.57 -2.83 0.97
C CYS A 464 19.72 -2.30 1.84
N TRP A 465 20.67 -1.54 1.26
CA TRP A 465 21.80 -0.97 1.99
C TRP A 465 21.47 0.43 2.52
N TYR A 466 20.80 0.47 3.67
CA TYR A 466 20.36 1.72 4.28
C TYR A 466 21.44 2.41 5.12
N HIS A 467 22.40 1.64 5.66
CA HIS A 467 23.41 2.17 6.58
C HIS A 467 24.78 1.54 6.30
N SER A 468 25.82 2.37 6.35
CA SER A 468 27.20 1.86 6.35
C SER A 468 27.57 1.34 7.73
N VAL A 469 28.01 0.10 7.77
CA VAL A 469 28.49 -0.55 8.99
C VAL A 469 30.01 -0.66 8.93
N PHE A 470 30.68 -0.25 10.02
CA PHE A 470 32.12 -0.47 10.16
C PHE A 470 32.39 -1.69 11.05
N ALA A 471 33.18 -2.64 10.54
CA ALA A 471 33.69 -3.75 11.32
C ALA A 471 35.15 -3.49 11.70
N CYS A 472 35.46 -3.58 12.99
CA CYS A 472 36.83 -3.38 13.48
C CYS A 472 37.76 -4.47 12.93
N PRO A 473 38.87 -4.13 12.27
CA PRO A 473 39.77 -5.13 11.68
C PRO A 473 40.51 -5.98 12.74
N ILE A 474 40.67 -5.45 13.96
CA ILE A 474 41.38 -6.12 15.05
C ILE A 474 40.45 -7.08 15.80
N LEU A 475 39.32 -6.56 16.28
CA LEU A 475 38.36 -7.37 17.04
C LEU A 475 37.44 -8.20 16.15
N ARG A 476 37.38 -7.91 14.84
CA ARG A 476 36.45 -8.51 13.87
C ARG A 476 35.00 -8.44 14.33
N GLN A 477 34.66 -7.31 14.96
CA GLN A 477 33.34 -7.01 15.50
C GLN A 477 32.85 -5.70 14.90
N GLN A 478 31.55 -5.66 14.59
CA GLN A 478 30.86 -4.44 14.20
C GLN A 478 30.95 -3.39 15.31
N THR A 479 31.24 -2.14 14.94
CA THR A 479 31.19 -1.02 15.87
C THR A 479 29.75 -0.61 16.20
N SER A 480 29.55 -0.13 17.41
CA SER A 480 28.27 0.35 17.94
C SER A 480 28.42 1.77 18.50
N ASP A 481 27.32 2.39 18.95
CA ASP A 481 27.38 3.71 19.61
C ASP A 481 28.21 3.68 20.90
N SER A 482 28.19 2.55 21.63
CA SER A 482 29.01 2.34 22.83
C SER A 482 30.48 2.05 22.48
N ASN A 483 30.72 1.40 21.33
CA ASN A 483 32.04 1.04 20.81
C ASN A 483 32.28 1.60 19.39
N PRO A 484 32.36 2.94 19.21
CA PRO A 484 32.38 3.55 17.89
C PRO A 484 33.74 3.38 17.20
N PRO A 485 33.78 3.60 15.87
CA PRO A 485 35.03 3.66 15.13
C PRO A 485 35.86 4.88 15.58
N ILE A 486 37.15 4.67 15.83
CA ILE A 486 38.13 5.68 16.19
C ILE A 486 39.23 5.69 15.13
N LYS A 487 39.50 6.87 14.58
CA LYS A 487 40.62 7.10 13.67
C LYS A 487 41.90 7.38 14.45
N LEU A 488 42.93 6.57 14.22
CA LEU A 488 44.26 6.73 14.78
C LEU A 488 45.04 7.83 14.04
N ILE A 489 46.12 8.30 14.67
CA ILE A 489 47.05 9.27 14.07
C ILE A 489 47.64 8.81 12.73
N CYS A 490 47.82 7.50 12.54
CA CYS A 490 48.31 6.90 11.30
C CYS A 490 47.22 6.79 10.20
N GLY A 491 46.00 7.26 10.46
CA GLY A 491 44.89 7.26 9.52
C GLY A 491 44.03 6.00 9.53
N HIS A 492 44.49 4.90 10.15
CA HIS A 492 43.70 3.68 10.31
C HIS A 492 42.52 3.88 11.26
N VAL A 493 41.42 3.18 11.02
CA VAL A 493 40.23 3.19 11.88
C VAL A 493 40.11 1.85 12.58
N ILE A 494 39.88 1.86 13.90
CA ILE A 494 39.63 0.68 14.74
C ILE A 494 38.52 0.98 15.74
N SER A 495 37.94 -0.01 16.42
CA SER A 495 36.93 0.28 17.45
C SER A 495 37.58 0.83 18.73
N ARG A 496 36.79 1.55 19.54
CA ARG A 496 37.20 2.06 20.85
C ARG A 496 37.74 0.96 21.77
N ASP A 497 37.10 -0.19 21.80
CA ASP A 497 37.54 -1.31 22.62
C ASP A 497 38.86 -1.91 22.13
N ALA A 498 39.05 -1.97 20.80
CA ALA A 498 40.31 -2.40 20.23
C ALA A 498 41.45 -1.46 20.65
N LEU A 499 41.19 -0.14 20.61
CA LEU A 499 42.14 0.87 21.08
C LEU A 499 42.45 0.71 22.57
N ASN A 500 41.43 0.57 23.41
CA ASN A 500 41.61 0.40 24.86
C ASN A 500 42.40 -0.87 25.19
N LYS A 501 42.17 -1.98 24.46
CA LYS A 501 42.96 -3.21 24.61
C LYS A 501 44.41 -3.04 24.16
N LEU A 502 44.66 -2.26 23.11
CA LEU A 502 46.04 -1.95 22.67
C LEU A 502 46.77 -1.06 23.67
N ILE A 503 46.08 -0.12 24.32
CA ILE A 503 46.66 0.77 25.33
C ILE A 503 46.93 0.03 26.64
N ASN A 504 46.00 -0.82 27.08
CA ASN A 504 46.07 -1.52 28.37
C ASN A 504 46.79 -2.88 28.30
N GLY A 505 47.05 -3.40 27.10
CA GLY A 505 47.76 -4.65 26.86
C GLY A 505 49.24 -4.46 26.48
N GLY A 506 49.76 -3.24 26.59
CA GLY A 506 51.17 -2.88 26.38
C GLY A 506 51.98 -2.90 27.67
#